data_AF-A0A1G6G365-F1
#
_entry.id   AF-A0A1G6G365-F1
#
_cell.length_a   1.000
_cell.length_b   1.000
_cell.length_c   1.000
_cell.angle_alpha   90.00
_cell.angle_beta   90.00
_cell.angle_gamma   90.00
#
_symmetry.space_group_name_H-M   'P 1'
#
loop_
_entity.id
_entity.type
_entity.pdbx_description
1 polymer ?
#
loop_
_entity_poly.entity_id
_entity_poly.type
_entity_poly.pdbx_seq_one_letter_code
_entity_poly.pdbx_strand_id
1 'polypeptide(L)'
;MKKLIFPIVCCFISITVSAQLVKQEAETQKKQSELDWFNCSFDKDSVYGAEVNKAYEYLKANKKKAKKRPVVALIGTGMDVEHEDLKHAIWMNPKEKLNQKDDDKNGLVDDINGWNFIGGKDGQVMEALTREGEREFFRLKDKYADYIFDGKKYYKIVNGKRQEVPVPENMEEYNYYRYKVMPESRIGGTYGGLQLSYVIEEYVEKFDKDMKKRFPGKELTVEDFQSCYDPKAERDSLSEVAFVCYCLLFQYL
;
A
#
# COMPACT_ATOMS: atom_id res chain seq x y z
N MET A 1 10.87 -64.31 -69.67
CA MET A 1 12.31 -64.49 -69.43
C MET A 1 12.58 -64.33 -67.94
N LYS A 2 13.23 -65.35 -67.35
CA LYS A 2 13.81 -65.53 -66.01
C LYS A 2 13.23 -64.73 -64.82
N LYS A 3 12.47 -65.47 -64.00
CA LYS A 3 12.20 -65.20 -62.58
C LYS A 3 13.52 -65.26 -61.79
N LEU A 4 13.77 -64.28 -60.93
CA LEU A 4 14.77 -64.37 -59.86
C LEU A 4 14.04 -64.16 -58.54
N ILE A 5 13.86 -65.27 -57.84
CA ILE A 5 13.35 -65.38 -56.48
C ILE A 5 14.55 -65.13 -55.56
N PHE A 6 14.46 -64.15 -54.66
CA PHE A 6 15.38 -64.05 -53.52
C PHE A 6 14.57 -64.18 -52.23
N PRO A 7 14.92 -65.15 -51.36
CA PRO A 7 14.08 -65.54 -50.24
C PRO A 7 14.11 -64.54 -49.09
N ILE A 8 12.92 -64.39 -48.50
CA ILE A 8 12.60 -63.67 -47.28
C ILE A 8 13.37 -64.30 -46.11
N VAL A 9 14.27 -63.54 -45.49
CA VAL A 9 14.77 -63.83 -44.14
C VAL A 9 14.03 -62.90 -43.19
N CYS A 10 12.84 -63.32 -42.78
CA CYS A 10 12.13 -62.71 -41.65
C CYS A 10 12.80 -63.19 -40.35
N CYS A 11 13.73 -62.41 -39.82
CA CYS A 11 14.16 -62.54 -38.43
C CYS A 11 12.97 -62.21 -37.51
N PHE A 12 12.27 -63.23 -37.04
CA PHE A 12 11.40 -63.13 -35.88
C PHE A 12 12.26 -62.94 -34.63
N ILE A 13 12.65 -61.69 -34.34
CA ILE A 13 13.09 -61.32 -33.00
C ILE A 13 11.81 -61.04 -32.21
N SER A 14 11.35 -62.04 -31.48
CA SER A 14 10.34 -61.88 -30.45
C SER A 14 10.95 -61.05 -29.31
N ILE A 15 10.88 -59.72 -29.42
CA ILE A 15 11.06 -58.85 -28.26
C ILE A 15 9.80 -59.02 -27.42
N THR A 16 9.85 -59.88 -26.41
CA THR A 16 8.86 -59.90 -25.35
C THR A 16 9.04 -58.62 -24.52
N VAL A 17 8.36 -57.55 -24.95
CA VAL A 17 8.17 -56.38 -24.09
C VAL A 17 7.29 -56.86 -22.94
N SER A 18 7.91 -57.16 -21.80
CA SER A 18 7.17 -57.29 -20.56
C SER A 18 6.70 -55.88 -20.19
N ALA A 19 5.47 -55.54 -20.60
CA ALA A 19 4.77 -54.41 -20.02
C ALA A 19 4.54 -54.76 -18.55
N GLN A 20 5.45 -54.33 -17.67
CA GLN A 20 5.13 -54.22 -16.26
C GLN A 20 3.95 -53.25 -16.18
N LEU A 21 2.77 -53.81 -15.90
CA LEU A 21 1.67 -53.09 -15.31
C LEU A 21 2.22 -52.44 -14.04
N VAL A 22 2.70 -51.21 -14.16
CA VAL A 22 2.74 -50.29 -13.03
C VAL A 22 1.29 -50.26 -12.57
N LYS A 23 1.00 -50.90 -11.43
CA LYS A 23 -0.23 -50.62 -10.70
C LYS A 23 -0.26 -49.11 -10.56
N GLN A 24 -1.11 -48.44 -11.34
CA GLN A 24 -1.57 -47.12 -10.93
C GLN A 24 -2.08 -47.34 -9.51
N GLU A 25 -1.40 -46.76 -8.53
CA GLU A 25 -2.02 -46.53 -7.24
C GLU A 25 -3.35 -45.87 -7.58
N ALA A 26 -4.46 -46.56 -7.27
CA ALA A 26 -5.76 -45.96 -7.43
C ALA A 26 -5.71 -44.69 -6.57
N GLU A 27 -5.68 -43.52 -7.22
CA GLU A 27 -5.70 -42.25 -6.52
C GLU A 27 -6.89 -42.32 -5.56
N THR A 28 -6.58 -42.32 -4.27
CA THR A 28 -7.63 -42.33 -3.26
C THR A 28 -8.40 -41.04 -3.48
N GLN A 29 -9.69 -41.17 -3.82
CA GLN A 29 -10.52 -40.02 -4.13
C GLN A 29 -10.47 -39.06 -2.94
N LYS A 30 -9.87 -37.88 -3.14
CA LYS A 30 -9.71 -36.87 -2.09
C LYS A 30 -11.06 -36.54 -1.49
N LYS A 31 -11.09 -36.29 -0.19
CA LYS A 31 -12.32 -35.85 0.48
C LYS A 31 -12.71 -34.46 -0.04
N GLN A 32 -14.00 -34.13 -0.07
CA GLN A 32 -14.46 -32.82 -0.52
C GLN A 32 -13.79 -31.68 0.25
N SER A 33 -13.64 -31.84 1.56
CA SER A 33 -12.94 -30.91 2.45
C SER A 33 -11.46 -30.69 2.11
N GLU A 34 -10.82 -31.59 1.37
CA GLU A 34 -9.42 -31.44 0.93
C GLU A 34 -9.31 -30.69 -0.40
N LEU A 35 -10.44 -30.51 -1.11
CA LEU A 35 -10.51 -29.85 -2.41
C LEU A 35 -10.95 -28.39 -2.24
N ASP A 36 -12.10 -28.15 -1.61
CA ASP A 36 -12.75 -26.84 -1.54
C ASP A 36 -13.50 -26.63 -0.21
N TRP A 37 -12.81 -26.84 0.91
CA TRP A 37 -13.39 -26.74 2.27
C TRP A 37 -14.30 -25.52 2.50
N PHE A 38 -13.98 -24.38 1.87
CA PHE A 38 -14.73 -23.13 1.98
C PHE A 38 -16.14 -23.21 1.36
N ASN A 39 -16.42 -24.18 0.48
CA ASN A 39 -17.74 -24.45 -0.11
C ASN A 39 -18.56 -25.49 0.66
N CYS A 40 -17.94 -26.20 1.61
CA CYS A 40 -18.54 -27.31 2.34
C CYS A 40 -19.69 -26.90 3.26
N SER A 41 -20.45 -27.90 3.73
CA SER A 41 -21.51 -27.75 4.73
C SER A 41 -21.26 -28.68 5.92
N PHE A 42 -21.57 -28.21 7.12
CA PHE A 42 -21.21 -28.96 8.33
C PHE A 42 -21.93 -30.31 8.41
N ASP A 43 -23.23 -30.36 8.09
CA ASP A 43 -24.04 -31.59 8.17
C ASP A 43 -23.55 -32.72 7.24
N LYS A 44 -22.86 -32.38 6.15
CA LYS A 44 -22.37 -33.35 5.16
C LYS A 44 -20.88 -33.65 5.29
N ASP A 45 -20.09 -32.60 5.43
CA ASP A 45 -18.64 -32.65 5.31
C ASP A 45 -17.96 -32.55 6.68
N SER A 46 -18.72 -32.28 7.75
CA SER A 46 -18.20 -31.96 9.10
C SER A 46 -17.25 -30.76 9.13
N VAL A 47 -17.37 -29.85 8.14
CA VAL A 47 -16.60 -28.61 8.01
C VAL A 47 -17.53 -27.42 7.86
N TYR A 48 -17.28 -26.36 8.63
CA TYR A 48 -17.98 -25.08 8.50
C TYR A 48 -17.45 -24.30 7.28
N GLY A 49 -18.13 -24.45 6.14
CA GLY A 49 -17.92 -23.62 4.95
C GLY A 49 -19.10 -22.67 4.70
N ALA A 50 -19.10 -21.99 3.56
CA ALA A 50 -20.16 -21.09 3.12
C ALA A 50 -21.39 -21.81 2.53
N GLU A 51 -21.44 -23.15 2.62
CA GLU A 51 -22.52 -24.00 2.09
C GLU A 51 -22.80 -23.82 0.58
N VAL A 52 -21.81 -23.39 -0.19
CA VAL A 52 -21.95 -23.11 -1.64
C VAL A 52 -22.36 -24.37 -2.41
N ASN A 53 -21.74 -25.52 -2.12
CA ASN A 53 -22.05 -26.78 -2.79
C ASN A 53 -23.50 -27.22 -2.54
N LYS A 54 -23.98 -27.07 -1.29
CA LYS A 54 -25.37 -27.34 -0.89
C LYS A 54 -26.35 -26.38 -1.57
N ALA A 55 -26.00 -25.12 -1.74
CA ALA A 55 -26.80 -24.15 -2.50
C ALA A 55 -26.93 -24.55 -3.98
N TYR A 56 -25.84 -24.99 -4.63
CA TYR A 56 -25.89 -25.48 -6.01
C TYR A 56 -26.79 -26.71 -6.17
N GLU A 57 -26.69 -27.68 -5.25
CA GLU A 57 -27.57 -28.85 -5.25
C GLU A 57 -29.04 -28.46 -5.09
N TYR A 58 -29.35 -27.54 -4.17
CA TYR A 58 -30.70 -27.04 -3.97
C TYR A 58 -31.25 -26.41 -5.25
N LEU A 59 -30.47 -25.56 -5.92
CA LEU A 59 -30.86 -24.94 -7.19
C LEU A 59 -31.13 -25.98 -8.27
N LYS A 60 -30.27 -27.00 -8.39
CA LYS A 60 -30.40 -28.10 -9.35
C LYS A 60 -31.64 -28.95 -9.08
N ALA A 61 -31.86 -29.36 -7.83
CA ALA A 61 -33.01 -30.17 -7.41
C ALA A 61 -34.34 -29.46 -7.66
N ASN A 62 -34.36 -28.13 -7.46
CA ASN A 62 -35.54 -27.29 -7.67
C ASN A 62 -35.63 -26.71 -9.09
N LYS A 63 -34.77 -27.16 -10.03
CA LYS A 63 -34.70 -26.70 -11.42
C LYS A 63 -34.66 -25.17 -11.53
N LYS A 64 -34.05 -24.49 -10.56
CA LYS A 64 -33.89 -23.04 -10.53
C LYS A 64 -32.75 -22.66 -11.48
N LYS A 65 -33.04 -21.75 -12.41
CA LYS A 65 -32.06 -21.17 -13.33
C LYS A 65 -31.89 -19.68 -12.99
N ALA A 66 -30.67 -19.17 -13.15
CA ALA A 66 -30.42 -17.74 -13.04
C ALA A 66 -31.24 -17.00 -14.11
N LYS A 67 -32.07 -16.04 -13.69
CA LYS A 67 -32.90 -15.25 -14.62
C LYS A 67 -32.08 -14.20 -15.37
N LYS A 68 -30.99 -13.74 -14.76
CA LYS A 68 -30.03 -12.78 -15.31
C LYS A 68 -28.64 -13.18 -14.84
N ARG A 69 -27.63 -12.83 -15.62
CA ARG A 69 -26.23 -12.87 -15.18
C ARG A 69 -25.88 -11.47 -14.65
N PRO A 70 -25.72 -11.31 -13.32
CA PRO A 70 -25.31 -10.01 -12.78
C PRO A 70 -23.89 -9.69 -13.23
N VAL A 71 -23.62 -8.40 -13.47
CA VAL A 71 -22.26 -7.88 -13.64
C VAL A 71 -21.79 -7.44 -12.26
N VAL A 72 -20.63 -7.94 -11.84
CA VAL A 72 -20.01 -7.61 -10.55
C VAL A 72 -18.72 -6.87 -10.85
N ALA A 73 -18.57 -5.65 -10.31
CA ALA A 73 -17.35 -4.88 -10.42
C ALA A 73 -16.35 -5.33 -9.34
N LEU A 74 -15.16 -5.76 -9.76
CA LEU A 74 -14.05 -6.06 -8.86
C LEU A 74 -13.12 -4.84 -8.80
N ILE A 75 -13.07 -4.18 -7.65
CA ILE A 75 -12.14 -3.07 -7.39
C ILE A 75 -10.98 -3.63 -6.58
N GLY A 76 -9.80 -3.74 -7.20
CA GLY A 76 -8.63 -4.34 -6.59
C GLY A 76 -7.41 -4.22 -7.50
N THR A 77 -6.52 -5.22 -7.44
CA THR A 77 -5.25 -5.23 -8.17
C THR A 77 -5.39 -5.61 -9.65
N GLY A 78 -6.60 -5.74 -10.17
CA GLY A 78 -6.88 -6.29 -11.50
C GLY A 78 -7.09 -7.80 -11.48
N MET A 79 -7.22 -8.39 -12.67
CA MET A 79 -7.47 -9.82 -12.88
C MET A 79 -6.82 -10.26 -14.18
N ASP A 80 -6.32 -11.50 -14.21
CA ASP A 80 -5.91 -12.14 -15.46
C ASP A 80 -7.15 -12.49 -16.29
N VAL A 81 -7.40 -11.71 -17.33
CA VAL A 81 -8.55 -11.87 -18.23
C VAL A 81 -8.42 -13.09 -19.13
N GLU A 82 -7.21 -13.63 -19.30
CA GLU A 82 -6.93 -14.82 -20.11
C GLU A 82 -6.92 -16.12 -19.29
N HIS A 83 -7.10 -16.03 -17.97
CA HIS A 83 -7.10 -17.19 -17.08
C HIS A 83 -8.14 -18.21 -17.54
N GLU A 84 -7.71 -19.47 -17.73
CA GLU A 84 -8.48 -20.50 -18.44
C GLU A 84 -9.87 -20.75 -17.84
N ASP A 85 -9.97 -20.69 -16.51
CA ASP A 85 -11.21 -20.93 -15.77
C ASP A 85 -12.10 -19.67 -15.63
N LEU A 86 -11.54 -18.48 -15.83
CA LEU A 86 -12.23 -17.20 -15.60
C LEU A 86 -12.67 -16.50 -16.89
N LYS A 87 -11.93 -16.67 -18.00
CA LYS A 87 -12.17 -15.96 -19.28
C LYS A 87 -13.61 -16.03 -19.78
N HIS A 88 -14.34 -17.10 -19.46
CA HIS A 88 -15.74 -17.28 -19.84
C HIS A 88 -16.74 -16.47 -19.00
N ALA A 89 -16.32 -15.99 -17.83
CA ALA A 89 -17.09 -15.16 -16.91
C ALA A 89 -16.66 -13.67 -16.93
N ILE A 90 -15.55 -13.33 -17.58
CA ILE A 90 -15.08 -11.94 -17.72
C ILE A 90 -16.12 -11.12 -18.50
N TRP A 91 -16.48 -9.97 -17.94
CA TRP A 91 -17.36 -9.02 -18.61
C TRP A 91 -16.62 -8.32 -19.75
N MET A 92 -17.33 -8.11 -20.86
CA MET A 92 -16.86 -7.28 -21.97
C MET A 92 -17.75 -6.05 -22.10
N ASN A 93 -17.16 -4.86 -22.22
CA ASN A 93 -17.88 -3.63 -22.48
C ASN A 93 -18.51 -3.70 -23.89
N PRO A 94 -19.85 -3.84 -24.02
CA PRO A 94 -20.48 -3.99 -25.33
C PRO A 94 -20.48 -2.69 -26.15
N LYS A 95 -20.10 -1.56 -25.55
CA LYS A 95 -20.04 -0.26 -26.19
C LYS A 95 -18.66 0.08 -26.74
N GLU A 96 -17.64 -0.70 -26.38
CA GLU A 96 -16.26 -0.49 -26.80
C GLU A 96 -15.83 -1.45 -27.90
N LYS A 97 -14.88 -0.99 -28.71
CA LYS A 97 -14.17 -1.80 -29.71
C LYS A 97 -12.71 -1.43 -29.64
N LEU A 98 -11.84 -2.45 -29.64
CA LEU A 98 -10.39 -2.25 -29.67
C LEU A 98 -9.96 -1.51 -30.94
N ASN A 99 -9.88 -0.18 -30.85
CA ASN A 99 -9.67 0.71 -31.99
C ASN A 99 -8.90 2.00 -31.64
N GLN A 100 -8.38 2.11 -30.41
CA GLN A 100 -7.65 3.26 -29.86
C GLN A 100 -8.51 4.51 -29.72
N LYS A 101 -9.82 4.35 -29.52
CA LYS A 101 -10.76 5.44 -29.22
C LYS A 101 -11.62 5.07 -28.02
N ASP A 102 -12.16 6.10 -27.41
CA ASP A 102 -13.21 5.99 -26.40
C ASP A 102 -14.55 6.03 -27.16
N ASP A 103 -15.08 4.84 -27.47
CA ASP A 103 -16.29 4.69 -28.29
C ASP A 103 -17.56 5.07 -27.52
N ASP A 104 -17.58 4.81 -26.21
CA ASP A 104 -18.73 5.05 -25.34
C ASP A 104 -18.72 6.43 -24.65
N LYS A 105 -17.62 7.17 -24.79
CA LYS A 105 -17.37 8.53 -24.27
C LYS A 105 -17.33 8.60 -22.75
N ASN A 106 -16.83 7.56 -22.08
CA ASN A 106 -16.67 7.51 -20.63
C ASN A 106 -15.33 8.10 -20.14
N GLY A 107 -14.43 8.48 -21.04
CA GLY A 107 -13.10 9.03 -20.76
C GLY A 107 -11.98 8.00 -20.72
N LEU A 108 -12.28 6.73 -20.99
CA LEU A 108 -11.36 5.58 -20.94
C LEU A 108 -11.28 4.98 -22.34
N VAL A 109 -10.07 4.96 -22.91
CA VAL A 109 -9.87 4.46 -24.29
C VAL A 109 -9.74 2.94 -24.28
N ASP A 110 -10.54 2.23 -25.09
CA ASP A 110 -10.51 0.77 -25.21
C ASP A 110 -10.67 0.00 -23.86
N ASP A 111 -11.57 0.41 -22.97
CA ASP A 111 -11.83 -0.28 -21.69
C ASP A 111 -12.64 -1.58 -21.85
N ILE A 112 -12.13 -2.51 -22.66
CA ILE A 112 -12.82 -3.74 -23.12
C ILE A 112 -13.28 -4.62 -21.94
N ASN A 113 -12.46 -4.78 -20.91
CA ASN A 113 -12.74 -5.66 -19.76
C ASN A 113 -12.75 -4.91 -18.42
N GLY A 114 -12.83 -3.58 -18.47
CA GLY A 114 -12.62 -2.69 -17.33
C GLY A 114 -11.38 -1.83 -17.53
N TRP A 115 -10.90 -1.24 -16.43
CA TRP A 115 -9.88 -0.20 -16.48
C TRP A 115 -8.81 -0.33 -15.42
N ASN A 116 -7.59 0.09 -15.77
CA ASN A 116 -6.47 0.21 -14.85
C ASN A 116 -6.20 1.69 -14.52
N PHE A 117 -6.69 2.15 -13.36
CA PHE A 117 -6.52 3.54 -12.92
C PHE A 117 -5.08 3.93 -12.54
N ILE A 118 -4.21 2.94 -12.34
CA ILE A 118 -2.80 3.16 -11.99
C ILE A 118 -1.85 2.77 -13.13
N GLY A 119 -2.41 2.37 -14.28
CA GLY A 119 -1.70 2.02 -15.49
C GLY A 119 -1.40 3.26 -16.34
N GLY A 120 -0.19 3.34 -16.87
CA GLY A 120 0.19 4.25 -17.94
C GLY A 120 -0.42 3.82 -19.28
N LYS A 121 -0.45 4.75 -20.23
CA LYS A 121 -0.94 4.50 -21.60
C LYS A 121 -0.16 3.42 -22.36
N ASP A 122 1.05 3.14 -21.91
CA ASP A 122 1.96 2.12 -22.43
C ASP A 122 1.80 0.75 -21.73
N GLY A 123 0.80 0.61 -20.86
CA GLY A 123 0.54 -0.61 -20.09
C GLY A 123 1.46 -0.79 -18.88
N GLN A 124 2.36 0.16 -18.58
CA GLN A 124 3.17 0.12 -17.37
C GLN A 124 2.27 0.34 -16.15
N VAL A 125 2.44 -0.49 -15.12
CA VAL A 125 1.72 -0.35 -13.85
C VAL A 125 2.65 0.35 -12.86
N MET A 126 2.16 1.38 -12.18
CA MET A 126 2.93 2.01 -11.11
C MET A 126 3.19 0.99 -9.98
N GLU A 127 4.46 0.63 -9.76
CA GLU A 127 4.86 -0.31 -8.70
C GLU A 127 4.59 0.24 -7.29
N ALA A 128 4.64 1.56 -7.14
CA ALA A 128 4.37 2.25 -5.88
C ALA A 128 3.40 3.41 -6.09
N LEU A 129 2.43 3.52 -5.20
CA LEU A 129 1.48 4.63 -5.13
C LEU A 129 1.82 5.54 -3.95
N THR A 130 1.57 6.83 -4.11
CA THR A 130 1.50 7.74 -2.97
C THR A 130 0.28 7.38 -2.12
N ARG A 131 0.41 7.32 -0.79
CA ARG A 131 -0.74 7.06 0.08
C ARG A 131 -1.63 8.31 0.12
N GLU A 132 -2.81 8.18 0.71
CA GLU A 132 -3.71 9.32 0.91
C GLU A 132 -2.99 10.46 1.64
N GLY A 133 -2.19 10.13 2.67
CA GLY A 133 -1.40 11.10 3.41
C GLY A 133 -0.47 11.94 2.54
N GLU A 134 0.29 11.33 1.60
CA GLU A 134 1.17 12.11 0.72
C GLU A 134 0.38 13.02 -0.22
N ARG A 135 -0.74 12.55 -0.79
CA ARG A 135 -1.58 13.40 -1.65
C ARG A 135 -2.13 14.61 -0.92
N GLU A 136 -2.72 14.37 0.26
CA GLU A 136 -3.30 15.42 1.09
C GLU A 136 -2.22 16.38 1.60
N PHE A 137 -1.02 15.87 1.88
CA PHE A 137 0.12 16.72 2.20
C PHE A 137 0.44 17.67 1.05
N PHE A 138 0.58 17.17 -0.19
CA PHE A 138 0.87 18.04 -1.34
C PHE A 138 -0.27 19.02 -1.64
N ARG A 139 -1.53 18.63 -1.44
CA ARG A 139 -2.70 19.53 -1.58
C ARG A 139 -2.66 20.69 -0.58
N LEU A 140 -2.20 20.43 0.63
CA LEU A 140 -2.29 21.37 1.76
C LEU A 140 -0.97 22.06 2.12
N LYS A 141 0.16 21.60 1.59
CA LYS A 141 1.49 22.06 2.04
C LYS A 141 1.66 23.57 1.92
N ASP A 142 1.21 24.16 0.81
CA ASP A 142 1.42 25.59 0.55
C ASP A 142 0.58 26.47 1.48
N LYS A 143 -0.50 25.91 2.03
CA LYS A 143 -1.33 26.58 3.04
C LYS A 143 -0.73 26.41 4.43
N TYR A 144 -0.47 25.17 4.83
CA TYR A 144 -0.31 24.82 6.24
C TYR A 144 1.07 24.30 6.63
N ALA A 145 1.91 23.87 5.68
CA ALA A 145 3.15 23.21 6.03
C ALA A 145 4.04 24.13 6.86
N ASP A 146 4.19 25.40 6.50
CA ASP A 146 5.07 26.34 7.19
C ASP A 146 4.64 26.75 8.60
N TYR A 147 3.44 26.36 9.06
CA TYR A 147 2.95 26.76 10.37
C TYR A 147 3.63 25.99 11.50
N ILE A 148 4.21 26.74 12.43
CA ILE A 148 4.74 26.27 13.70
C ILE A 148 3.84 26.82 14.81
N PHE A 149 3.47 25.97 15.76
CA PHE A 149 2.63 26.33 16.90
C PHE A 149 3.39 26.10 18.20
N ASP A 150 3.46 27.12 19.06
CA ASP A 150 4.18 27.05 20.35
C ASP A 150 3.26 26.75 21.55
N GLY A 151 1.98 26.45 21.30
CA GLY A 151 0.96 26.29 22.33
C GLY A 151 0.09 27.52 22.58
N LYS A 152 0.50 28.70 22.09
CA LYS A 152 -0.21 29.97 22.24
C LYS A 152 -0.38 30.70 20.89
N LYS A 153 0.68 30.74 20.09
CA LYS A 153 0.84 31.54 18.89
C LYS A 153 1.31 30.71 17.70
N TYR A 154 1.08 31.26 16.52
CA TYR A 154 1.48 30.66 15.26
C TYR A 154 2.65 31.42 14.65
N TYR A 155 3.54 30.68 14.01
CA TYR A 155 4.73 31.22 13.40
C TYR A 155 4.99 30.58 12.03
N LYS A 156 5.76 31.27 11.20
CA LYS A 156 6.40 30.72 9.98
C LYS A 156 7.88 31.06 9.98
N ILE A 157 8.67 30.26 9.26
CA ILE A 157 10.08 30.59 9.01
C ILE A 157 10.14 31.49 7.76
N VAL A 158 10.62 32.72 7.93
CA VAL A 158 10.84 33.69 6.85
C VAL A 158 12.30 34.12 6.91
N ASN A 159 13.05 33.88 5.84
CA ASN A 159 14.49 34.17 5.76
C ASN A 159 15.30 33.56 6.92
N GLY A 160 15.00 32.30 7.27
CA GLY A 160 15.68 31.58 8.35
C GLY A 160 15.29 32.01 9.77
N LYS A 161 14.33 32.94 9.92
CA LYS A 161 13.87 33.40 11.23
C LYS A 161 12.39 33.13 11.44
N ARG A 162 12.04 32.79 12.66
CA ARG A 162 10.65 32.60 13.07
C ARG A 162 9.94 33.95 13.18
N GLN A 163 8.85 34.11 12.46
CA GLN A 163 8.00 35.29 12.49
C GLN A 163 6.59 34.89 12.91
N GLU A 164 6.00 35.63 13.86
CA GLU A 164 4.63 35.43 14.30
C GLU A 164 3.66 35.73 13.14
N VAL A 165 2.67 34.85 12.95
CA VAL A 165 1.64 34.98 11.92
C VAL A 165 0.25 34.80 12.55
N PRO A 166 -0.81 35.29 11.89
CA PRO A 166 -2.18 35.02 12.32
C PRO A 166 -2.50 33.53 12.36
N VAL A 167 -3.48 33.18 13.18
CA VAL A 167 -4.09 31.83 13.20
C VAL A 167 -4.52 31.41 11.78
N PRO A 168 -4.40 30.12 11.41
CA PRO A 168 -4.92 29.63 10.13
C PRO A 168 -6.38 30.02 9.91
N GLU A 169 -6.70 30.50 8.71
CA GLU A 169 -8.06 30.96 8.36
C GLU A 169 -9.12 29.87 8.56
N ASN A 170 -8.76 28.62 8.24
CA ASN A 170 -9.61 27.45 8.44
C ASN A 170 -8.97 26.49 9.45
N MET A 171 -9.37 26.61 10.70
CA MET A 171 -8.86 25.77 11.79
C MET A 171 -9.27 24.30 11.70
N GLU A 172 -10.40 23.99 11.07
CA GLU A 172 -10.83 22.60 10.88
C GLU A 172 -9.92 21.89 9.85
N GLU A 173 -9.67 22.53 8.70
CA GLU A 173 -8.77 22.01 7.67
C GLU A 173 -7.32 21.96 8.18
N TYR A 174 -6.91 22.95 8.98
CA TYR A 174 -5.59 22.93 9.64
C TYR A 174 -5.46 21.79 10.65
N ASN A 175 -6.48 21.53 11.48
CA ASN A 175 -6.45 20.41 12.43
C ASN A 175 -6.44 19.06 11.71
N TYR A 176 -7.21 18.92 10.64
CA TYR A 176 -7.14 17.76 9.76
C TYR A 176 -5.73 17.57 9.19
N TYR A 177 -5.12 18.63 8.64
CA TYR A 177 -3.74 18.60 8.17
C TYR A 177 -2.77 18.15 9.27
N ARG A 178 -2.84 18.78 10.45
CA ARG A 178 -1.88 18.60 11.53
C ARG A 178 -1.97 17.23 12.22
N TYR A 179 -3.17 16.69 12.37
CA TYR A 179 -3.42 15.49 13.18
C TYR A 179 -3.81 14.25 12.38
N LYS A 180 -4.14 14.38 11.09
CA LYS A 180 -4.43 13.24 10.20
C LYS A 180 -3.41 13.14 9.08
N VAL A 181 -3.20 14.22 8.33
CA VAL A 181 -2.32 14.19 7.14
C VAL A 181 -0.85 14.03 7.53
N MET A 182 -0.35 14.82 8.48
CA MET A 182 1.07 14.80 8.87
C MET A 182 1.54 13.44 9.42
N PRO A 183 0.78 12.73 10.29
CA PRO A 183 1.15 11.38 10.74
C PRO A 183 1.08 10.30 9.65
N GLU A 184 0.17 10.43 8.68
CA GLU A 184 0.01 9.45 7.60
C GLU A 184 1.02 9.64 6.47
N SER A 185 1.43 10.89 6.23
CA SER A 185 2.39 11.26 5.18
C SER A 185 3.82 11.11 5.66
N ARG A 186 4.58 10.19 5.06
CA ARG A 186 6.02 10.07 5.35
C ARG A 186 6.78 11.34 5.00
N ILE A 187 6.43 11.95 3.86
CA ILE A 187 7.04 13.20 3.38
C ILE A 187 6.67 14.35 4.32
N GLY A 188 5.41 14.42 4.76
CA GLY A 188 4.95 15.42 5.72
C GLY A 188 5.68 15.33 7.05
N GLY A 189 5.85 14.12 7.60
CA GLY A 189 6.66 13.90 8.80
C GLY A 189 8.09 14.42 8.65
N THR A 190 8.79 14.08 7.56
CA THR A 190 10.15 14.58 7.28
C THR A 190 10.18 16.10 7.14
N TYR A 191 9.19 16.69 6.48
CA TYR A 191 9.06 18.15 6.34
C TYR A 191 8.89 18.83 7.70
N GLY A 192 8.04 18.29 8.58
CA GLY A 192 7.90 18.79 9.94
C GLY A 192 9.21 18.73 10.74
N GLY A 193 10.03 17.71 10.50
CA GLY A 193 11.39 17.62 11.05
C GLY A 193 12.32 18.75 10.56
N LEU A 194 12.26 19.11 9.28
CA LEU A 194 12.99 20.27 8.74
C LEU A 194 12.54 21.59 9.38
N GLN A 195 11.25 21.75 9.65
CA GLN A 195 10.79 22.95 10.36
C GLN A 195 11.29 23.02 11.80
N LEU A 196 11.29 21.87 12.47
CA LEU A 196 11.83 21.76 13.82
C LEU A 196 13.33 22.09 13.87
N SER A 197 14.10 21.78 12.82
CA SER A 197 15.53 22.11 12.81
C SER A 197 15.80 23.62 12.85
N TYR A 198 15.01 24.44 12.15
CA TYR A 198 15.14 25.91 12.23
C TYR A 198 14.82 26.43 13.64
N VAL A 199 13.81 25.84 14.29
CA VAL A 199 13.47 26.19 15.67
C VAL A 199 14.63 25.83 16.60
N ILE A 200 15.17 24.61 16.47
CA ILE A 200 16.31 24.16 17.28
C ILE A 200 17.52 25.09 17.08
N GLU A 201 17.85 25.45 15.85
CA GLU A 201 18.96 26.36 15.53
C GLU A 201 18.81 27.71 16.25
N GLU A 202 17.64 28.34 16.17
CA GLU A 202 17.34 29.61 16.86
C GLU A 202 17.56 29.51 18.38
N TYR A 203 17.06 28.44 19.02
CA TYR A 203 17.22 28.26 20.46
C TYR A 203 18.64 27.86 20.87
N VAL A 204 19.36 27.11 20.02
CA VAL A 204 20.77 26.77 20.27
C VAL A 204 21.64 28.02 20.26
N GLU A 205 21.45 28.92 19.29
CA GLU A 205 22.17 30.20 19.25
C GLU A 205 21.91 31.05 20.51
N LYS A 206 20.64 31.13 20.92
CA LYS A 206 20.25 31.84 22.14
C LYS A 206 20.90 31.21 23.38
N PHE A 207 20.84 29.89 23.48
CA PHE A 207 21.38 29.16 24.61
C PHE A 207 22.91 29.29 24.71
N ASP A 208 23.63 29.14 23.60
CA ASP A 208 25.09 29.32 23.55
C ASP A 208 25.51 30.73 24.02
N LYS A 209 24.78 31.76 23.59
CA LYS A 209 25.00 33.15 24.04
C LYS A 209 24.78 33.30 25.56
N ASP A 210 23.73 32.70 26.10
CA ASP A 210 23.42 32.76 27.52
C ASP A 210 24.45 31.98 28.36
N MET A 211 24.92 30.83 27.88
CA MET A 211 25.97 30.04 28.53
C MET A 211 27.30 30.78 28.59
N LYS A 212 27.74 31.38 27.48
CA LYS A 212 28.98 32.18 27.42
C LYS A 212 28.92 33.38 28.36
N LYS A 213 27.73 33.96 28.57
CA LYS A 213 27.52 35.06 29.51
C LYS A 213 27.57 34.58 30.97
N ARG A 214 27.00 33.41 31.27
CA ARG A 214 26.93 32.85 32.63
C ARG A 214 28.27 32.26 33.09
N PHE A 215 29.03 31.67 32.17
CA PHE A 215 30.31 31.00 32.44
C PHE A 215 31.42 31.54 31.53
N PRO A 216 31.83 32.81 31.69
CA PRO A 216 32.77 33.45 30.79
C PRO A 216 34.16 32.77 30.84
N GLY A 217 34.64 32.32 29.67
CA GLY A 217 35.97 31.70 29.53
C GLY A 217 36.09 30.30 30.15
N LYS A 218 34.99 29.70 30.61
CA LYS A 218 34.95 28.34 31.16
C LYS A 218 34.66 27.33 30.05
N GLU A 219 35.36 26.20 30.06
CA GLU A 219 34.95 25.03 29.30
C GLU A 219 33.66 24.45 29.92
N LEU A 220 32.61 24.31 29.12
CA LEU A 220 31.28 23.97 29.61
C LEU A 220 31.16 22.47 29.90
N THR A 221 30.57 22.14 31.05
CA THR A 221 30.33 20.76 31.50
C THR A 221 28.83 20.40 31.42
N VAL A 222 28.52 19.10 31.55
CA VAL A 222 27.13 18.62 31.63
C VAL A 222 26.42 19.22 32.85
N GLU A 223 27.11 19.36 33.98
CA GLU A 223 26.56 19.97 35.19
C GLU A 223 26.22 21.45 34.99
N ASP A 224 27.03 22.19 34.23
CA ASP A 224 26.74 23.59 33.88
C ASP A 224 25.47 23.68 33.05
N PHE A 225 25.30 22.77 32.08
CA PHE A 225 24.10 22.69 31.26
C PHE A 225 22.85 22.36 32.08
N GLN A 226 22.94 21.38 32.98
CA GLN A 226 21.84 21.01 33.89
C GLN A 226 21.43 22.17 34.82
N SER A 227 22.39 22.99 35.23
CA SER A 227 22.14 24.18 36.08
C SER A 227 21.32 25.28 35.39
N CYS A 228 21.13 25.20 34.07
CA CYS A 228 20.31 26.13 33.29
C CYS A 228 18.83 25.74 33.25
N TYR A 229 18.48 24.52 33.65
CA TYR A 229 17.08 24.11 33.76
C TYR A 229 16.45 24.71 35.03
N ASP A 230 15.45 25.57 34.84
CA ASP A 230 14.61 26.10 35.92
C ASP A 230 13.17 25.57 35.79
N PRO A 231 12.73 24.66 36.68
CA PRO A 231 11.37 24.09 36.62
C PRO A 231 10.26 25.09 36.93
N LYS A 232 10.59 26.28 37.46
CA LYS A 232 9.63 27.34 37.83
C LYS A 232 9.55 28.48 36.82
N ALA A 233 10.43 28.50 35.81
CA ALA A 233 10.40 29.52 34.77
C ALA A 233 9.10 29.45 33.94
N GLU A 234 8.75 30.57 33.29
CA GLU A 234 7.67 30.56 32.31
C GLU A 234 8.01 29.58 31.18
N ARG A 235 7.07 28.67 30.87
CA ARG A 235 7.30 27.61 29.90
C ARG A 235 7.08 28.11 28.47
N ASP A 236 8.12 27.95 27.67
CA ASP A 236 8.12 28.04 26.22
C ASP A 236 8.29 26.63 25.66
N SER A 237 7.23 26.08 25.06
CA SER A 237 7.22 24.69 24.61
C SER A 237 8.26 24.40 23.53
N LEU A 238 8.56 25.38 22.67
CA LEU A 238 9.56 25.22 21.62
C LEU A 238 10.98 25.27 22.21
N SER A 239 11.20 26.11 23.23
CA SER A 239 12.45 26.10 24.00
C SER A 239 12.67 24.78 24.73
N GLU A 240 11.64 24.17 25.31
CA GLU A 240 11.74 22.89 26.01
C GLU A 240 12.11 21.75 25.05
N VAL A 241 11.48 21.69 23.87
CA VAL A 241 11.81 20.71 22.83
C VAL A 241 13.25 20.88 22.36
N ALA A 242 13.68 22.12 22.08
CA ALA A 242 15.05 22.39 21.67
C ALA A 242 16.08 22.00 22.75
N PHE A 243 15.78 22.29 24.02
CA PHE A 243 16.61 21.91 25.15
C PHE A 243 16.76 20.38 25.26
N VAL A 244 15.67 19.62 25.13
CA VAL A 244 15.72 18.14 25.16
C VAL A 244 16.53 17.60 23.98
N CYS A 245 16.35 18.13 22.77
CA CYS A 245 17.15 17.75 21.62
C CYS A 245 18.65 18.02 21.86
N TYR A 246 18.99 19.13 22.48
CA TYR A 246 20.37 19.46 22.82
C TYR A 246 20.95 18.55 23.92
N CYS A 247 20.18 18.24 24.98
CA CYS A 247 20.58 17.25 25.99
C CYS A 247 20.98 15.92 25.36
N LEU A 248 20.16 15.44 24.42
CA LEU A 248 20.42 14.18 23.72
C LEU A 248 21.74 14.26 22.94
N LEU A 249 21.99 15.34 22.20
CA LEU A 249 23.25 15.51 21.47
C LEU A 249 24.46 15.55 22.39
N PHE A 250 24.38 16.22 23.53
CA PHE A 250 25.47 16.36 24.49
C PHE A 250 25.81 15.05 25.23
N GLN A 251 24.86 14.11 25.35
CA GLN A 251 25.13 12.78 25.92
C GLN A 251 25.95 11.87 24.98
N TYR A 252 26.00 12.19 23.68
CA TYR A 252 26.75 11.43 22.67
C TYR A 252 28.08 12.11 22.26
N LEU A 253 28.41 13.25 22.85
CA LEU A 253 29.69 13.97 22.69
C LEU A 253 30.57 13.76 23.91
#